data_AF-W2K7P6-F1
#
_entry.id   AF-W2K7P6-F1
#
_cell.length_a   1.000
_cell.length_b   1.000
_cell.length_c   1.000
_cell.angle_alpha   90.00
_cell.angle_beta   90.00
_cell.angle_gamma   90.00
#
_symmetry.space_group_name_H-M   'P 1'
#
loop_
_entity.id
_entity.type
_entity.pdbx_description
1 polymer ?
#
loop_
_entity_poly.entity_id
_entity_poly.type
_entity_poly.pdbx_seq_one_letter_code
_entity_poly.pdbx_strand_id
1 'polypeptide(L)'
;MFVYIKSIVAKVFKYNIVKYETLIRKIVEAHGLTGMDIPGAPLGTTYKLKDINQWIEEGKYSSFFDFCDQVSGTRKTDYGKLMQLLKQVPVLGFNSGKYDINLIKNDLFSVLGTDNTVSVIKNPNYMCIAANDMKMLDISNYVPAGTSYSKYLSTYFGGCQCDDKIRWVCGLGKGIFCYEYITDFSVLSRTQIPPQSVFDSKLTGTKISHEDYERVKFVWEHCNMKSIMDLLIWYNDLDVKPFVKAQRELFKRFDLDMFADGVSFPGLSEKVMYQTCFSKLTKPSRKPAASFNFPEHRYLGYIEQDKKADRQFAMTIKHLNELLQKQKYLCGLCYCQLSVEAVSADHINNKLGHQDGNILISCTKCNCARKDMNLKAFRFQKLLRVLIKTYY
;
A
#
# COMPACT_ATOMS: atom_id res chain seq x y z
N MET A 1 13.42 -18.53 -0.96
CA MET A 1 12.34 -17.54 -1.19
C MET A 1 12.88 -16.14 -1.50
N PHE A 2 13.60 -15.47 -0.59
CA PHE A 2 14.04 -14.08 -0.78
C PHE A 2 14.92 -13.83 -2.02
N VAL A 3 15.86 -14.73 -2.32
CA VAL A 3 16.67 -14.66 -3.55
C VAL A 3 15.79 -14.69 -4.80
N TYR A 4 14.75 -15.54 -4.80
CA TYR A 4 13.79 -15.63 -5.89
C TYR A 4 12.96 -14.34 -6.00
N ILE A 5 12.44 -13.83 -4.87
CA ILE A 5 11.71 -12.55 -4.84
C ILE A 5 12.58 -11.43 -5.44
N LYS A 6 13.84 -11.29 -5.01
CA LYS A 6 14.77 -10.29 -5.55
C LYS A 6 14.96 -10.40 -7.06
N SER A 7 15.07 -11.62 -7.60
CA SER A 7 15.14 -11.85 -9.04
C SER A 7 13.85 -11.42 -9.76
N ILE A 8 12.69 -11.73 -9.19
CA ILE A 8 11.38 -11.36 -9.75
C ILE A 8 11.16 -9.85 -9.69
N VAL A 9 11.53 -9.18 -8.60
CA VAL A 9 11.47 -7.72 -8.45
C VAL A 9 12.18 -7.03 -9.61
N ALA A 10 13.42 -7.43 -9.91
CA ALA A 10 14.18 -6.83 -11.01
C ALA A 10 13.48 -7.03 -12.36
N LYS A 11 12.92 -8.22 -12.62
CA LYS A 11 12.19 -8.53 -13.86
C LYS A 11 10.89 -7.71 -13.97
N VAL A 12 10.10 -7.66 -12.90
CA VAL A 12 8.83 -6.92 -12.84
C VAL A 12 9.07 -5.44 -13.00
N PHE A 13 10.08 -4.89 -12.31
CA PHE A 13 10.42 -3.49 -12.40
C PHE A 13 10.85 -3.11 -13.83
N LYS A 14 11.74 -3.90 -14.46
CA LYS A 14 12.12 -3.69 -15.86
C LYS A 14 10.93 -3.75 -16.80
N TYR A 15 10.08 -4.77 -16.66
CA TYR A 15 8.85 -4.89 -17.46
C TYR A 15 7.94 -3.67 -17.30
N ASN A 16 7.72 -3.22 -16.07
CA ASN A 16 6.85 -2.10 -15.76
C ASN A 16 7.40 -0.77 -16.29
N ILE A 17 8.70 -0.51 -16.13
CA ILE A 17 9.32 0.70 -16.68
C ILE A 17 9.18 0.74 -18.19
N VAL A 18 9.51 -0.36 -18.89
CA VAL A 18 9.35 -0.43 -20.35
C VAL A 18 7.89 -0.23 -20.77
N LYS A 19 6.95 -0.92 -20.08
CA LYS A 19 5.52 -0.83 -20.38
C LYS A 19 4.96 0.58 -20.19
N TYR A 20 5.41 1.30 -19.16
CA TYR A 20 4.87 2.60 -18.77
C TYR A 20 5.78 3.78 -19.10
N GLU A 21 6.89 3.56 -19.83
CA GLU A 21 7.91 4.58 -20.10
C GLU A 21 7.31 5.88 -20.66
N THR A 22 6.46 5.77 -21.69
CA THR A 22 5.82 6.93 -22.32
C THR A 22 5.00 7.75 -21.31
N LEU A 23 4.30 7.08 -20.41
CA LEU A 23 3.50 7.74 -19.38
C LEU A 23 4.39 8.41 -18.33
N ILE A 24 5.45 7.72 -17.88
CA ILE A 24 6.40 8.25 -16.90
C ILE A 24 7.07 9.51 -17.45
N ARG A 25 7.51 9.48 -18.71
CA ARG A 25 8.09 10.65 -19.38
C ARG A 25 7.12 11.83 -19.44
N LYS A 26 5.84 11.60 -19.77
CA LYS A 26 4.79 12.64 -19.75
C LYS A 26 4.57 13.22 -18.35
N ILE A 27 4.57 12.37 -17.31
CA ILE A 27 4.44 12.81 -15.91
C ILE A 27 5.62 13.71 -15.52
N VAL A 28 6.84 13.30 -15.86
CA VAL A 28 8.05 14.08 -15.57
C VAL A 28 8.03 15.41 -16.33
N GLU A 29 7.59 15.43 -17.59
CA GLU A 29 7.50 16.67 -18.36
C GLU A 29 6.49 17.64 -17.73
N ALA A 30 5.29 17.16 -17.40
CA ALA A 30 4.24 17.96 -16.80
C ALA A 30 4.60 18.48 -15.40
N HIS A 31 5.10 17.60 -14.52
CA HIS A 31 5.25 17.91 -13.09
C HIS A 31 6.68 18.21 -12.66
N GLY A 32 7.67 17.73 -13.42
CA GLY A 32 9.07 17.74 -13.02
C GLY A 32 9.38 16.86 -11.80
N LEU A 33 10.65 16.55 -11.61
CA LEU A 33 11.19 15.83 -10.47
C LEU A 33 11.63 16.83 -9.40
N THR A 34 10.68 17.32 -8.62
CA THR A 34 10.96 18.31 -7.57
C THR A 34 11.40 17.64 -6.28
N GLY A 35 12.55 18.05 -5.72
CA GLY A 35 13.03 17.57 -4.42
C GLY A 35 13.45 16.09 -4.43
N MET A 36 13.77 15.56 -5.61
CA MET A 36 14.38 14.23 -5.76
C MET A 36 15.87 14.31 -5.42
N ASP A 37 16.37 13.29 -4.72
CA ASP A 37 17.80 13.09 -4.52
C ASP A 37 18.36 12.35 -5.74
N ILE A 38 18.87 13.10 -6.70
CA ILE A 38 19.45 12.57 -7.93
C ILE A 38 20.97 12.58 -7.75
N PRO A 39 21.65 11.41 -7.83
CA PRO A 39 23.09 11.32 -7.64
C PRO A 39 23.86 12.34 -8.48
N GLY A 40 24.64 13.20 -7.83
CA GLY A 40 25.46 14.22 -8.48
C GLY A 40 24.71 15.47 -8.96
N ALA A 41 23.39 15.60 -8.71
CA ALA A 41 22.62 16.78 -9.08
C ALA A 41 22.31 17.68 -7.87
N PRO A 42 22.21 19.01 -8.05
CA PRO A 42 21.83 19.94 -6.97
C PRO A 42 20.52 19.58 -6.26
N LEU A 43 20.55 19.48 -4.93
CA LEU A 43 19.35 19.30 -4.11
C LEU A 43 18.41 20.51 -4.23
N GLY A 44 17.10 20.26 -4.08
CA GLY A 44 16.07 21.32 -4.09
C GLY A 44 15.74 21.89 -5.49
N THR A 45 16.31 21.32 -6.55
CA THR A 45 16.00 21.70 -7.94
C THR A 45 14.86 20.83 -8.49
N THR A 46 14.09 21.38 -9.44
CA THR A 46 13.10 20.64 -10.21
C THR A 46 13.70 20.26 -11.57
N TYR A 47 13.85 18.96 -11.83
CA TYR A 47 14.38 18.45 -13.09
C TYR A 47 13.25 18.09 -14.07
N LYS A 48 13.47 18.35 -15.36
CA LYS A 48 12.55 18.09 -16.46
C LYS A 48 13.09 16.98 -17.37
N LEU A 49 12.28 16.56 -18.34
CA LEU A 49 12.65 15.46 -19.24
C LEU A 49 13.92 15.77 -20.04
N LYS A 50 14.13 17.04 -20.41
CA LYS A 50 15.34 17.50 -21.08
C LYS A 50 16.62 17.20 -20.28
N ASP A 51 16.56 17.36 -18.95
CA ASP A 51 17.73 17.18 -18.08
C ASP A 51 18.07 15.69 -17.99
N ILE A 52 17.04 14.84 -17.93
CA ILE A 52 17.20 13.38 -17.95
C ILE A 52 17.78 12.91 -19.28
N ASN A 53 17.26 13.40 -20.41
CA ASN A 53 17.77 13.04 -21.72
C ASN A 53 19.23 13.51 -21.89
N GLN A 54 19.57 14.71 -21.42
CA GLN A 54 20.93 15.20 -21.42
C GLN A 54 21.85 14.29 -20.58
N TRP A 55 21.43 13.85 -19.39
CA TRP A 55 22.25 12.92 -18.60
C TRP A 55 22.44 11.56 -19.26
N ILE A 56 21.46 11.10 -20.04
CA ILE A 56 21.59 9.88 -20.83
C ILE A 56 22.58 10.09 -21.98
N GLU A 57 22.49 11.22 -22.69
CA GLU A 57 23.42 11.59 -23.77
C GLU A 57 24.86 11.79 -23.26
N GLU A 58 25.03 12.36 -22.07
CA GLU A 58 26.31 12.52 -21.37
C GLU A 58 26.85 11.19 -20.81
N GLY A 59 26.10 10.10 -20.91
CA GLY A 59 26.51 8.77 -20.43
C GLY A 59 26.47 8.60 -18.90
N LYS A 60 25.86 9.53 -18.16
CA LYS A 60 25.63 9.38 -16.71
C LYS A 60 24.66 8.24 -16.40
N TYR A 61 23.71 8.00 -17.31
CA TYR A 61 22.81 6.85 -17.30
C TYR A 61 22.82 6.19 -18.67
N SER A 62 22.92 4.87 -18.70
CA SER A 62 22.96 4.09 -19.94
C SER A 62 21.62 4.05 -20.69
N SER A 63 20.52 4.28 -19.97
CA SER A 63 19.17 4.28 -20.52
C SER A 63 18.20 4.97 -19.58
N PHE A 64 16.97 5.22 -20.03
CA PHE A 64 15.90 5.71 -19.16
C PHE A 64 15.55 4.72 -18.04
N PHE A 65 15.64 3.42 -18.31
CA PHE A 65 15.48 2.40 -17.29
C PHE A 65 16.55 2.52 -16.20
N ASP A 66 17.81 2.68 -16.60
CA ASP A 66 18.95 2.82 -15.69
C ASP A 66 18.79 4.08 -14.80
N PHE A 67 18.34 5.19 -15.39
CA PHE A 67 17.94 6.36 -14.63
C PHE A 67 16.87 6.04 -13.57
N CYS A 68 15.76 5.41 -13.97
CA CYS A 68 14.68 5.07 -13.04
C CYS A 68 15.10 4.11 -11.93
N ASP A 69 15.98 3.15 -12.21
CA ASP A 69 16.47 2.20 -11.19
C ASP A 69 17.33 2.91 -10.14
N GLN A 70 18.27 3.74 -10.58
CA GLN A 70 19.18 4.47 -9.70
C GLN A 70 18.49 5.60 -8.92
N VAL A 71 17.45 6.23 -9.48
CA VAL A 71 16.77 7.42 -8.92
C VAL A 71 15.47 7.07 -8.17
N SER A 72 15.16 5.78 -8.00
CA SER A 72 13.93 5.30 -7.33
C SER A 72 13.80 5.66 -5.81
N GLY A 73 14.62 6.58 -5.28
CA GLY A 73 14.83 6.88 -3.85
C GLY A 73 13.85 7.83 -3.15
N THR A 74 13.39 7.37 -1.97
CA THR A 74 12.55 7.95 -0.90
C THR A 74 11.05 8.22 -1.18
N ARG A 75 10.18 7.60 -0.36
CA ARG A 75 8.69 7.65 -0.40
C ARG A 75 8.07 9.05 -0.25
N LYS A 76 8.87 10.09 -0.06
CA LYS A 76 8.39 11.43 0.29
C LYS A 76 7.83 12.20 -0.91
N THR A 77 8.23 11.84 -2.13
CA THR A 77 7.74 12.46 -3.37
C THR A 77 6.70 11.58 -4.05
N ASP A 78 5.84 12.19 -4.88
CA ASP A 78 4.85 11.43 -5.66
C ASP A 78 5.50 10.55 -6.73
N TYR A 79 6.64 10.98 -7.29
CA TYR A 79 7.46 10.14 -8.17
C TYR A 79 8.04 8.93 -7.41
N GLY A 80 8.55 9.12 -6.19
CA GLY A 80 9.04 8.03 -5.35
C GLY A 80 7.95 6.99 -5.04
N LYS A 81 6.71 7.43 -4.78
CA LYS A 81 5.56 6.51 -4.61
C LYS A 81 5.24 5.76 -5.92
N LEU A 82 5.27 6.43 -7.07
CA LEU A 82 5.06 5.79 -8.36
C LEU A 82 6.14 4.73 -8.63
N MET A 83 7.42 5.07 -8.43
CA MET A 83 8.51 4.10 -8.63
C MET A 83 8.38 2.91 -7.68
N GLN A 84 7.97 3.15 -6.43
CA GLN A 84 7.69 2.05 -5.49
C GLN A 84 6.58 1.14 -6.03
N LEU A 85 5.48 1.68 -6.56
CA LEU A 85 4.40 0.87 -7.13
C LEU A 85 4.88 0.03 -8.32
N LEU A 86 5.76 0.57 -9.17
CA LEU A 86 6.30 -0.16 -10.32
C LEU A 86 7.30 -1.25 -9.92
N LYS A 87 7.97 -1.10 -8.76
CA LYS A 87 8.99 -2.04 -8.26
C LYS A 87 8.42 -3.11 -7.34
N GLN A 88 7.38 -2.77 -6.57
CA GLN A 88 6.88 -3.60 -5.49
C GLN A 88 6.12 -4.82 -6.02
N VAL A 89 6.59 -6.02 -5.67
CA VAL A 89 5.97 -7.30 -6.04
C VAL A 89 4.98 -7.74 -4.96
N PRO A 90 3.70 -7.99 -5.31
CA PRO A 90 2.75 -8.57 -4.37
C PRO A 90 3.09 -10.05 -4.14
N VAL A 91 3.24 -10.42 -2.86
CA VAL A 91 3.44 -11.80 -2.42
C VAL A 91 2.15 -12.23 -1.72
N LEU A 92 1.39 -13.10 -2.37
CA LEU A 92 0.05 -13.43 -1.95
C LEU A 92 0.03 -14.75 -1.19
N GLY A 93 -0.70 -14.75 -0.08
CA GLY A 93 -1.03 -15.94 0.68
C GLY A 93 -2.53 -16.05 0.93
N PHE A 94 -3.01 -17.23 1.33
CA PHE A 94 -4.40 -17.44 1.71
C PHE A 94 -4.46 -17.87 3.17
N ASN A 95 -4.96 -16.99 4.04
CA ASN A 95 -4.94 -17.16 5.51
C ASN A 95 -3.52 -17.22 6.11
N SER A 96 -2.53 -16.75 5.36
CA SER A 96 -1.12 -16.75 5.75
C SER A 96 -0.82 -15.85 6.94
N GLY A 97 -1.64 -14.82 7.16
CA GLY A 97 -1.53 -13.95 8.33
C GLY A 97 -1.70 -14.67 9.65
N LYS A 98 -2.49 -15.76 9.64
CA LYS A 98 -2.74 -16.61 10.80
C LYS A 98 -1.73 -17.76 10.90
N TYR A 99 -1.33 -18.35 9.78
CA TYR A 99 -0.48 -19.55 9.75
C TYR A 99 0.94 -19.23 9.28
N ASP A 100 1.17 -19.12 7.96
CA ASP A 100 2.51 -19.10 7.36
C ASP A 100 3.41 -17.99 7.91
N ILE A 101 2.88 -16.78 8.05
CA ILE A 101 3.65 -15.64 8.54
C ILE A 101 4.11 -15.88 9.98
N ASN A 102 3.28 -16.52 10.82
CA ASN A 102 3.68 -16.81 12.20
C ASN A 102 4.80 -17.85 12.28
N LEU A 103 4.90 -18.74 11.30
CA LEU A 103 5.98 -19.71 11.19
C LEU A 103 7.30 -19.04 10.76
N ILE A 104 7.25 -18.16 9.76
CA ILE A 104 8.47 -17.61 9.12
C ILE A 104 8.87 -16.21 9.60
N LYS A 105 8.08 -15.55 10.47
CA LYS A 105 8.28 -14.13 10.82
C LYS A 105 9.69 -13.82 11.34
N ASN A 106 10.32 -14.70 12.11
CA ASN A 106 11.63 -14.42 12.70
C ASN A 106 12.70 -14.29 11.59
N ASP A 107 12.75 -15.24 10.67
CA ASP A 107 13.66 -15.21 9.53
C ASP A 107 13.26 -14.10 8.55
N LEU A 108 11.96 -13.91 8.32
CA LEU A 108 11.42 -12.85 7.47
C LEU A 108 11.88 -11.48 7.96
N PHE A 109 11.70 -11.15 9.23
CA PHE A 109 12.12 -9.86 9.77
C PHE A 109 13.64 -9.75 9.91
N SER A 110 14.36 -10.86 10.06
CA SER A 110 15.84 -10.84 10.04
C SER A 110 16.37 -10.44 8.67
N VAL A 111 15.73 -10.91 7.59
CA VAL A 111 16.08 -10.53 6.21
C VAL A 111 15.62 -9.10 5.90
N LEU A 112 14.38 -8.75 6.25
CA LEU A 112 13.80 -7.44 5.92
C LEU A 112 14.30 -6.29 6.79
N GLY A 113 14.64 -6.56 8.05
CA GLY A 113 15.04 -5.56 9.04
C GLY A 113 16.37 -4.87 8.75
N THR A 114 17.07 -5.30 7.70
CA THR A 114 18.28 -4.63 7.18
C THR A 114 17.95 -3.41 6.33
N ASP A 115 16.72 -3.33 5.78
CA ASP A 115 16.24 -2.19 5.00
C ASP A 115 15.22 -1.37 5.82
N ASN A 116 15.60 -0.17 6.23
CA ASN A 116 14.92 0.72 7.20
C ASN A 116 13.45 1.12 6.94
N THR A 117 12.71 0.50 6.02
CA THR A 117 11.30 0.86 5.74
C THR A 117 10.41 -0.36 5.53
N VAL A 118 10.19 -1.11 6.61
CA VAL A 118 9.13 -2.13 6.69
C VAL A 118 7.89 -1.52 7.36
N SER A 119 6.74 -1.63 6.70
CA SER A 119 5.42 -1.26 7.26
C SER A 119 4.59 -2.52 7.48
N VAL A 120 4.04 -2.67 8.68
CA VAL A 120 3.27 -3.85 9.07
C VAL A 120 1.88 -3.44 9.51
N ILE A 121 0.86 -4.13 9.01
CA ILE A 121 -0.54 -3.98 9.43
C ILE A 121 -1.01 -5.32 9.99
N LYS A 122 -1.52 -5.31 11.21
CA LYS A 122 -1.97 -6.49 11.94
C LYS A 122 -3.29 -6.21 12.64
N ASN A 123 -4.32 -7.05 12.41
CA ASN A 123 -5.60 -6.95 13.12
C ASN A 123 -6.48 -8.23 12.96
N PRO A 124 -6.57 -9.13 13.95
CA PRO A 124 -5.53 -9.46 14.94
C PRO A 124 -4.36 -10.21 14.28
N ASN A 125 -4.54 -10.75 13.07
CA ASN A 125 -3.53 -11.46 12.28
C ASN A 125 -2.80 -10.51 11.33
N TYR A 126 -1.64 -10.91 10.80
CA TYR A 126 -0.90 -10.09 9.84
C TYR A 126 -1.70 -9.93 8.54
N MET A 127 -2.10 -8.70 8.22
CA MET A 127 -2.83 -8.40 6.99
C MET A 127 -1.87 -7.99 5.86
N CYS A 128 -0.82 -7.26 6.22
CA CYS A 128 0.16 -6.74 5.28
C CYS A 128 1.54 -6.62 5.93
N ILE A 129 2.59 -7.04 5.21
CA ILE A 129 3.99 -6.71 5.50
C ILE A 129 4.56 -6.11 4.22
N ALA A 130 4.83 -4.80 4.23
CA ALA A 130 5.27 -4.04 3.07
C ALA A 130 6.71 -3.57 3.24
N ALA A 131 7.59 -4.01 2.34
CA ALA A 131 8.94 -3.50 2.16
C ALA A 131 8.98 -2.58 0.91
N ASN A 132 10.18 -2.16 0.50
CA ASN A 132 10.33 -1.30 -0.69
C ASN A 132 10.04 -2.04 -1.99
N ASP A 133 10.41 -3.31 -2.07
CA ASP A 133 10.38 -4.15 -3.26
C ASP A 133 9.33 -5.26 -3.20
N MET A 134 8.73 -5.52 -2.04
CA MET A 134 7.65 -6.49 -1.93
C MET A 134 6.53 -6.04 -0.99
N LYS A 135 5.33 -6.59 -1.21
CA LYS A 135 4.16 -6.43 -0.35
C LYS A 135 3.53 -7.79 -0.11
N MET A 136 3.75 -8.35 1.07
CA MET A 136 3.07 -9.58 1.48
C MET A 136 1.64 -9.25 1.88
N LEU A 137 0.67 -9.93 1.27
CA LEU A 137 -0.76 -9.72 1.46
C LEU A 137 -1.46 -11.05 1.67
N ASP A 138 -2.48 -11.04 2.51
CA ASP A 138 -3.32 -12.21 2.76
C ASP A 138 -4.70 -12.01 2.11
N ILE A 139 -4.98 -12.85 1.10
CA ILE A 139 -6.21 -12.84 0.30
C ILE A 139 -7.46 -13.09 1.14
N SER A 140 -7.34 -13.73 2.31
CA SER A 140 -8.48 -13.90 3.22
C SER A 140 -9.07 -12.55 3.69
N ASN A 141 -8.29 -11.46 3.66
CA ASN A 141 -8.78 -10.11 3.97
C ASN A 141 -9.58 -9.46 2.84
N TYR A 142 -9.59 -10.06 1.65
CA TYR A 142 -10.26 -9.57 0.45
C TYR A 142 -11.56 -10.30 0.15
N VAL A 143 -11.93 -11.26 1.00
CA VAL A 143 -13.13 -12.11 0.87
C VAL A 143 -13.94 -12.09 2.16
N PRO A 144 -15.20 -12.53 2.14
CA PRO A 144 -16.01 -12.63 3.37
C PRO A 144 -15.32 -13.50 4.44
N ALA A 145 -15.45 -13.11 5.70
CA ALA A 145 -14.87 -13.84 6.82
C ALA A 145 -15.35 -15.30 6.83
N GLY A 146 -14.44 -16.23 7.14
CA GLY A 146 -14.73 -17.67 7.14
C GLY A 146 -14.72 -18.33 5.76
N THR A 147 -14.45 -17.58 4.68
CA THR A 147 -14.31 -18.17 3.33
C THR A 147 -13.12 -19.13 3.31
N SER A 148 -13.38 -20.41 3.07
CA SER A 148 -12.33 -21.42 2.88
C SER A 148 -11.66 -21.27 1.51
N TYR A 149 -10.46 -21.82 1.37
CA TYR A 149 -9.73 -21.80 0.11
C TYR A 149 -10.52 -22.47 -1.04
N SER A 150 -11.13 -23.62 -0.77
CA SER A 150 -12.02 -24.31 -1.71
C SER A 150 -13.24 -23.46 -2.11
N LYS A 151 -13.84 -22.73 -1.16
CA LYS A 151 -14.96 -21.83 -1.46
C LYS A 151 -14.52 -20.62 -2.29
N TYR A 152 -13.33 -20.09 -2.01
CA TYR A 152 -12.70 -19.05 -2.83
C TYR A 152 -12.56 -19.54 -4.28
N LEU A 153 -11.87 -20.66 -4.52
CA LEU A 153 -11.68 -21.18 -5.87
C LEU A 153 -12.99 -21.50 -6.61
N SER A 154 -13.94 -22.16 -5.93
CA SER A 154 -15.23 -22.50 -6.55
C SER A 154 -16.05 -21.28 -6.95
N THR A 155 -15.88 -20.14 -6.27
CA THR A 155 -16.53 -18.88 -6.66
C THR A 155 -16.00 -18.37 -8.02
N TYR A 156 -14.72 -18.62 -8.33
CA TYR A 156 -14.11 -18.18 -9.58
C TYR A 156 -14.27 -19.19 -10.72
N PHE A 157 -14.26 -20.49 -10.41
CA PHE A 157 -14.19 -21.54 -11.42
C PHE A 157 -15.39 -22.48 -11.44
N GLY A 158 -16.40 -22.28 -10.59
CA GLY A 158 -17.56 -23.17 -10.50
C GLY A 158 -17.28 -24.52 -9.83
N GLY A 159 -16.10 -24.69 -9.21
CA GLY A 159 -15.68 -25.94 -8.59
C GLY A 159 -15.16 -26.98 -9.59
N CYS A 160 -14.80 -28.17 -9.10
CA CYS A 160 -14.39 -29.27 -9.97
C CYS A 160 -15.62 -29.89 -10.66
N GLN A 161 -15.56 -30.03 -11.98
CA GLN A 161 -16.64 -30.57 -12.83
C GLN A 161 -16.28 -31.96 -13.41
N CYS A 162 -15.26 -32.62 -12.87
CA CYS A 162 -14.86 -33.93 -13.37
C CYS A 162 -15.68 -35.05 -12.72
N ASP A 163 -16.24 -35.93 -13.55
CA ASP A 163 -17.09 -37.05 -13.11
C ASP A 163 -16.29 -38.15 -12.39
N ASP A 164 -15.03 -38.37 -12.81
CA ASP A 164 -14.11 -39.33 -12.20
C ASP A 164 -13.21 -38.65 -11.16
N LYS A 165 -13.52 -38.87 -9.88
CA LYS A 165 -12.76 -38.32 -8.75
C LYS A 165 -11.33 -38.88 -8.63
N ILE A 166 -11.05 -40.04 -9.19
CA ILE A 166 -9.72 -40.67 -9.15
C ILE A 166 -8.84 -40.05 -10.23
N ARG A 167 -9.35 -39.97 -11.47
CA ARG A 167 -8.57 -39.59 -12.65
C ARG A 167 -8.66 -38.12 -13.05
N TRP A 168 -9.36 -37.28 -12.29
CA TRP A 168 -9.47 -35.85 -12.61
C TRP A 168 -8.13 -35.09 -12.56
N VAL A 169 -7.92 -34.20 -13.54
CA VAL A 169 -6.68 -33.41 -13.71
C VAL A 169 -6.95 -31.92 -13.96
N CYS A 170 -8.18 -31.46 -13.71
CA CYS A 170 -8.58 -30.07 -13.94
C CYS A 170 -7.88 -29.03 -13.03
N GLY A 171 -7.17 -29.48 -12.01
CA GLY A 171 -6.42 -28.62 -11.07
C GLY A 171 -7.27 -27.93 -10.01
N LEU A 172 -8.57 -28.27 -9.89
CA LEU A 172 -9.48 -27.73 -8.87
C LEU A 172 -9.87 -28.77 -7.80
N GLY A 173 -9.35 -29.99 -7.93
CA GLY A 173 -9.55 -31.07 -6.97
C GLY A 173 -8.65 -30.94 -5.74
N LYS A 174 -9.00 -31.65 -4.67
CA LYS A 174 -8.21 -31.69 -3.43
C LYS A 174 -6.89 -32.45 -3.69
N GLY A 175 -5.77 -31.82 -3.34
CA GLY A 175 -4.47 -32.49 -3.24
C GLY A 175 -4.41 -33.40 -2.02
N ILE A 176 -3.70 -34.51 -2.13
CA ILE A 176 -3.49 -35.47 -1.03
C ILE A 176 -1.99 -35.59 -0.81
N PHE A 177 -1.56 -35.43 0.45
CA PHE A 177 -0.15 -35.49 0.82
C PHE A 177 0.04 -36.12 2.20
N CYS A 178 1.14 -36.85 2.37
CA CYS A 178 1.48 -37.58 3.59
C CYS A 178 2.28 -36.70 4.57
N TYR A 179 1.65 -35.67 5.15
CA TYR A 179 2.35 -34.65 5.96
C TYR A 179 3.21 -35.24 7.08
N GLU A 180 2.65 -36.18 7.83
CA GLU A 180 3.28 -36.74 9.02
C GLU A 180 4.36 -37.78 8.71
N TYR A 181 4.45 -38.19 7.45
CA TYR A 181 5.52 -39.06 6.97
C TYR A 181 6.83 -38.29 6.74
N ILE A 182 6.74 -36.96 6.54
CA ILE A 182 7.90 -36.11 6.31
C ILE A 182 8.53 -35.73 7.66
N THR A 183 9.32 -36.63 8.22
CA THR A 183 10.08 -36.40 9.46
C THR A 183 11.42 -35.71 9.23
N ASP A 184 11.96 -35.83 8.01
CA ASP A 184 13.24 -35.26 7.60
C ASP A 184 13.28 -35.10 6.07
N PHE A 185 14.19 -34.26 5.57
CA PHE A 185 14.31 -33.95 4.14
C PHE A 185 14.72 -35.17 3.29
N SER A 186 15.38 -36.19 3.86
CA SER A 186 15.81 -37.36 3.09
C SER A 186 14.61 -38.20 2.62
N VAL A 187 13.50 -38.17 3.35
CA VAL A 187 12.24 -38.82 2.96
C VAL A 187 11.77 -38.35 1.59
N LEU A 188 11.94 -37.07 1.27
CA LEU A 188 11.52 -36.51 -0.03
C LEU A 188 12.24 -37.15 -1.23
N SER A 189 13.43 -37.73 -1.01
CA SER A 189 14.22 -38.40 -2.06
C SER A 189 13.79 -39.85 -2.31
N ARG A 190 12.89 -40.42 -1.50
CA ARG A 190 12.41 -41.80 -1.67
C ARG A 190 11.62 -41.91 -2.96
N THR A 191 11.83 -43.01 -3.68
CA THR A 191 11.35 -43.22 -5.06
C THR A 191 10.12 -44.11 -5.17
N GLN A 192 9.62 -44.61 -4.04
CA GLN A 192 8.43 -45.43 -3.99
C GLN A 192 7.22 -44.62 -3.52
N ILE A 193 6.03 -45.00 -4.01
CA ILE A 193 4.76 -44.46 -3.54
C ILE A 193 4.64 -44.75 -2.04
N PRO A 194 4.38 -43.74 -1.19
CA PRO A 194 4.23 -43.97 0.24
C PRO A 194 3.06 -44.93 0.52
N PRO A 195 3.19 -45.84 1.50
CA PRO A 195 2.10 -46.77 1.83
C PRO A 195 0.86 -46.02 2.33
N GLN A 196 -0.34 -46.58 2.09
CA GLN A 196 -1.62 -45.93 2.43
C GLN A 196 -1.70 -45.43 3.88
N SER A 197 -1.18 -46.21 4.83
CA SER A 197 -1.23 -45.89 6.27
C SER A 197 -0.52 -44.59 6.65
N VAL A 198 0.42 -44.09 5.83
CA VAL A 198 1.16 -42.87 6.15
C VAL A 198 0.45 -41.58 5.73
N PHE A 199 -0.73 -41.71 5.11
CA PHE A 199 -1.61 -40.59 4.77
C PHE A 199 -2.69 -40.32 5.83
N ASP A 200 -2.74 -41.14 6.89
CA ASP A 200 -3.65 -40.94 8.01
C ASP A 200 -3.28 -39.64 8.76
N SER A 201 -4.29 -38.89 9.22
CA SER A 201 -4.10 -37.63 9.93
C SER A 201 -4.28 -37.87 11.43
N LYS A 202 -3.20 -37.73 12.21
CA LYS A 202 -3.26 -37.74 13.68
C LYS A 202 -3.95 -36.49 14.22
N LEU A 203 -3.85 -35.36 13.52
CA LEU A 203 -4.50 -34.11 13.93
C LEU A 203 -6.03 -34.25 13.98
N THR A 204 -6.61 -34.96 13.01
CA THR A 204 -8.07 -35.17 12.92
C THR A 204 -8.51 -36.57 13.33
N GLY A 205 -7.58 -37.50 13.57
CA GLY A 205 -7.86 -38.90 13.86
C GLY A 205 -8.51 -39.65 12.68
N THR A 206 -8.36 -39.16 11.46
CA THR A 206 -9.04 -39.70 10.27
C THR A 206 -8.09 -40.51 9.41
N LYS A 207 -8.58 -41.66 8.91
CA LYS A 207 -7.88 -42.48 7.92
C LYS A 207 -8.14 -41.99 6.50
N ILE A 208 -7.19 -42.19 5.60
CA ILE A 208 -7.40 -41.96 4.17
C ILE A 208 -8.41 -42.98 3.60
N SER A 209 -9.28 -42.53 2.69
CA SER A 209 -10.20 -43.44 1.99
C SER A 209 -9.44 -44.28 0.94
N HIS A 210 -10.02 -45.42 0.54
CA HIS A 210 -9.44 -46.21 -0.55
C HIS A 210 -9.40 -45.41 -1.86
N GLU A 211 -10.47 -44.68 -2.18
CA GLU A 211 -10.55 -43.83 -3.39
C GLU A 211 -9.47 -42.73 -3.43
N ASP A 212 -9.22 -42.07 -2.30
CA ASP A 212 -8.17 -41.05 -2.18
C ASP A 212 -6.77 -41.66 -2.38
N TYR A 213 -6.54 -42.87 -1.87
CA TYR A 213 -5.25 -43.55 -2.09
C TYR A 213 -5.09 -44.05 -3.54
N GLU A 214 -6.15 -44.57 -4.17
CA GLU A 214 -6.14 -44.87 -5.60
C GLU A 214 -5.82 -43.64 -6.44
N ARG A 215 -6.33 -42.47 -6.03
CA ARG A 215 -5.97 -41.21 -6.66
C ARG A 215 -4.48 -40.89 -6.54
N VAL A 216 -3.86 -41.08 -5.36
CA VAL A 216 -2.42 -40.86 -5.19
C VAL A 216 -1.61 -41.74 -6.15
N LYS A 217 -1.97 -43.03 -6.28
CA LYS A 217 -1.32 -43.94 -7.22
C LYS A 217 -1.48 -43.48 -8.66
N PHE A 218 -2.70 -43.11 -9.06
CA PHE A 218 -2.97 -42.61 -10.40
C PHE A 218 -2.13 -41.37 -10.72
N VAL A 219 -2.08 -40.35 -9.85
CA VAL A 219 -1.32 -39.12 -10.14
C VAL A 219 0.19 -39.36 -10.13
N TRP A 220 0.67 -40.28 -9.30
CA TRP A 220 2.08 -40.67 -9.28
C TRP A 220 2.51 -41.22 -10.64
N GLU A 221 1.73 -42.16 -11.20
CA GLU A 221 1.99 -42.75 -12.51
C GLU A 221 1.75 -41.75 -13.64
N HIS A 222 0.61 -41.04 -13.62
CA HIS A 222 0.21 -40.11 -14.67
C HIS A 222 1.17 -38.92 -14.81
N CYS A 223 1.69 -38.40 -13.70
CA CYS A 223 2.69 -37.33 -13.70
C CYS A 223 4.14 -37.86 -13.80
N ASN A 224 4.34 -39.17 -13.93
CA ASN A 224 5.65 -39.82 -13.98
C ASN A 224 6.57 -39.38 -12.83
N MET A 225 6.02 -39.39 -11.61
CA MET A 225 6.73 -38.97 -10.40
C MET A 225 7.85 -39.96 -10.09
N LYS A 226 9.03 -39.43 -9.78
CA LYS A 226 10.23 -40.22 -9.47
C LYS A 226 10.49 -40.30 -7.97
N SER A 227 9.88 -39.42 -7.19
CA SER A 227 10.15 -39.24 -5.78
C SER A 227 8.98 -38.61 -5.02
N ILE A 228 9.01 -38.70 -3.70
CA ILE A 228 8.06 -38.01 -2.82
C ILE A 228 8.15 -36.48 -3.00
N MET A 229 9.32 -35.94 -3.36
CA MET A 229 9.48 -34.54 -3.74
C MET A 229 8.56 -34.15 -4.90
N ASP A 230 8.42 -35.00 -5.93
CA ASP A 230 7.55 -34.71 -7.07
C ASP A 230 6.08 -34.66 -6.65
N LEU A 231 5.69 -35.55 -5.72
CA LEU A 231 4.35 -35.53 -5.12
C LEU A 231 4.09 -34.25 -4.31
N LEU A 232 5.08 -33.78 -3.55
CA LEU A 232 5.02 -32.52 -2.81
C LEU A 232 4.88 -31.31 -3.75
N ILE A 233 5.67 -31.29 -4.83
CA ILE A 233 5.59 -30.23 -5.85
C ILE A 233 4.21 -30.22 -6.49
N TRP A 234 3.70 -31.38 -6.90
CA TRP A 234 2.36 -31.50 -7.47
C TRP A 234 1.26 -31.04 -6.49
N TYR A 235 1.35 -31.46 -5.22
CA TYR A 235 0.42 -31.05 -4.18
C TYR A 235 0.40 -29.52 -4.01
N ASN A 236 1.57 -28.89 -3.93
CA ASN A 236 1.66 -27.44 -3.79
C ASN A 236 1.19 -26.71 -5.06
N ASP A 237 1.50 -27.24 -6.25
CA ASP A 237 1.07 -26.68 -7.53
C ASP A 237 -0.45 -26.69 -7.70
N LEU A 238 -1.14 -27.70 -7.14
CA LEU A 238 -2.60 -27.76 -7.12
C LEU A 238 -3.22 -26.61 -6.32
N ASP A 239 -2.55 -26.11 -5.28
CA ASP A 239 -3.02 -24.92 -4.58
C ASP A 239 -2.55 -23.66 -5.32
N VAL A 240 -1.28 -23.53 -5.68
CA VAL A 240 -0.72 -22.26 -6.19
C VAL A 240 -1.25 -21.89 -7.58
N LYS A 241 -1.35 -22.83 -8.53
CA LYS A 241 -1.75 -22.50 -9.91
C LYS A 241 -3.17 -21.94 -10.01
N PRO A 242 -4.22 -22.57 -9.46
CA PRO A 242 -5.56 -22.00 -9.48
C PRO A 242 -5.65 -20.74 -8.62
N PHE A 243 -4.88 -20.63 -7.52
CA PHE A 243 -4.83 -19.41 -6.70
C PHE A 243 -4.39 -18.18 -7.51
N VAL A 244 -3.31 -18.32 -8.30
CA VAL A 244 -2.81 -17.23 -9.15
C VAL A 244 -3.82 -16.89 -10.26
N LYS A 245 -4.49 -17.90 -10.83
CA LYS A 245 -5.52 -17.70 -11.86
C LYS A 245 -6.80 -17.04 -11.31
N ALA A 246 -7.14 -17.29 -10.04
CA ALA A 246 -8.34 -16.76 -9.39
C ALA A 246 -8.24 -15.25 -9.06
N GLN A 247 -7.10 -14.61 -9.33
CA GLN A 247 -6.93 -13.18 -9.12
C GLN A 247 -7.70 -12.40 -10.19
N ARG A 248 -8.85 -11.85 -9.80
CA ARG A 248 -9.69 -11.00 -10.66
C ARG A 248 -9.57 -9.53 -10.31
N GLU A 249 -9.82 -8.77 -11.34
CA GLU A 249 -9.94 -7.32 -11.44
C GLU A 249 -11.27 -6.79 -10.85
N LEU A 250 -11.70 -7.30 -9.68
CA LEU A 250 -13.00 -6.96 -9.08
C LEU A 250 -13.19 -5.44 -8.91
N PHE A 251 -12.08 -4.76 -8.61
CA PHE A 251 -12.04 -3.32 -8.37
C PHE A 251 -11.57 -2.49 -9.57
N LYS A 252 -11.21 -3.13 -10.69
CA LYS A 252 -10.75 -2.43 -11.90
C LYS A 252 -11.82 -1.53 -12.51
N ARG A 253 -13.09 -1.91 -12.39
CA ARG A 253 -14.22 -1.05 -12.82
C ARG A 253 -14.32 0.27 -12.07
N PHE A 254 -13.58 0.41 -10.96
CA PHE A 254 -13.46 1.61 -10.15
C PHE A 254 -12.07 2.25 -10.27
N ASP A 255 -11.26 1.85 -11.26
CA ASP A 255 -9.88 2.29 -11.46
C ASP A 255 -8.99 2.09 -10.21
N LEU A 256 -9.24 1.00 -9.47
CA LEU A 256 -8.47 0.63 -8.29
C LEU A 256 -7.71 -0.68 -8.56
N ASP A 257 -6.44 -0.69 -8.19
CA ASP A 257 -5.63 -1.90 -8.13
C ASP A 257 -5.83 -2.56 -6.76
N MET A 258 -6.30 -3.81 -6.76
CA MET A 258 -6.67 -4.52 -5.54
C MET A 258 -5.54 -4.61 -4.51
N PHE A 259 -4.28 -4.73 -4.95
CA PHE A 259 -3.13 -4.99 -4.07
C PHE A 259 -2.35 -3.72 -3.74
N ALA A 260 -2.33 -2.75 -4.64
CA ALA A 260 -1.73 -1.45 -4.38
C ALA A 260 -2.65 -0.57 -3.53
N ASP A 261 -3.94 -0.49 -3.88
CA ASP A 261 -4.86 0.48 -3.30
C ASP A 261 -5.44 0.07 -1.95
N GLY A 262 -5.46 -1.21 -1.61
CA GLY A 262 -6.01 -1.67 -0.34
C GLY A 262 -5.28 -2.88 0.18
N VAL A 263 -5.33 -3.06 1.50
CA VAL A 263 -4.85 -4.27 2.20
C VAL A 263 -6.00 -5.19 2.61
N SER A 264 -7.23 -4.81 2.28
CA SER A 264 -8.45 -5.53 2.62
C SER A 264 -9.63 -5.08 1.76
N PHE A 265 -10.68 -5.91 1.71
CA PHE A 265 -11.93 -5.61 1.03
C PHE A 265 -12.62 -4.35 1.59
N PRO A 266 -12.72 -4.14 2.93
CA PRO A 266 -13.26 -2.90 3.48
C PRO A 266 -12.48 -1.65 3.04
N GLY A 267 -11.14 -1.70 3.01
CA GLY A 267 -10.32 -0.56 2.59
C GLY A 267 -10.53 -0.18 1.11
N LEU A 268 -10.68 -1.18 0.24
CA LEU A 268 -11.03 -0.93 -1.17
C LEU A 268 -12.46 -0.42 -1.31
N SER A 269 -13.41 -0.99 -0.57
CA SER A 269 -14.81 -0.55 -0.57
C SER A 269 -14.95 0.89 -0.09
N GLU A 270 -14.16 1.30 0.91
CA GLU A 270 -14.09 2.68 1.39
C GLU A 270 -13.61 3.63 0.27
N LYS A 271 -12.60 3.24 -0.52
CA LYS A 271 -12.15 4.02 -1.69
C LYS A 271 -13.23 4.15 -2.75
N VAL A 272 -13.96 3.07 -3.05
CA VAL A 272 -15.10 3.10 -3.97
C VAL A 272 -16.20 4.03 -3.46
N MET A 273 -16.51 3.98 -2.16
CA MET A 273 -17.44 4.90 -1.51
C MET A 273 -16.96 6.35 -1.68
N TYR A 274 -15.67 6.63 -1.48
CA TYR A 274 -15.12 7.97 -1.72
C TYR A 274 -15.32 8.41 -3.17
N GLN A 275 -15.02 7.57 -4.17
CA GLN A 275 -15.18 7.93 -5.57
C GLN A 275 -16.65 8.19 -5.95
N THR A 276 -17.56 7.32 -5.50
CA THR A 276 -18.97 7.40 -5.87
C THR A 276 -19.68 8.54 -5.14
N CYS A 277 -19.47 8.66 -3.84
CA CYS A 277 -20.14 9.66 -3.02
C CYS A 277 -19.48 11.05 -3.13
N PHE A 278 -18.16 11.12 -3.21
CA PHE A 278 -17.45 12.40 -3.03
C PHE A 278 -17.19 13.12 -4.36
N SER A 279 -17.52 12.50 -5.49
CA SER A 279 -17.42 13.10 -6.83
C SER A 279 -18.22 14.39 -6.99
N LYS A 280 -19.32 14.53 -6.23
CA LYS A 280 -20.20 15.71 -6.24
C LYS A 280 -19.81 16.78 -5.21
N LEU A 281 -18.77 16.54 -4.40
CA LEU A 281 -18.35 17.53 -3.42
C LEU A 281 -17.65 18.69 -4.10
N THR A 282 -18.19 19.89 -3.89
CA THR A 282 -17.55 21.12 -4.28
C THR A 282 -16.30 21.33 -3.42
N LYS A 283 -15.11 21.10 -3.99
CA LYS A 283 -13.86 21.47 -3.32
C LYS A 283 -13.86 22.99 -3.12
N PRO A 284 -13.48 23.49 -1.93
CA PRO A 284 -13.36 24.92 -1.74
C PRO A 284 -12.32 25.49 -2.71
N SER A 285 -12.65 26.61 -3.34
CA SER A 285 -11.80 27.28 -4.31
C SER A 285 -10.43 27.56 -3.70
N ARG A 286 -9.37 27.24 -4.46
CA ARG A 286 -7.98 27.58 -4.10
C ARG A 286 -7.47 28.82 -4.85
N LYS A 287 -8.38 29.63 -5.40
CA LYS A 287 -8.04 30.88 -6.07
C LYS A 287 -7.45 31.86 -5.04
N PRO A 288 -6.21 32.35 -5.22
CA PRO A 288 -5.61 33.32 -4.31
C PRO A 288 -6.54 34.50 -4.03
N ALA A 289 -6.52 35.00 -2.79
CA ALA A 289 -7.20 36.26 -2.46
C ALA A 289 -6.31 37.46 -2.81
N ALA A 290 -6.88 38.67 -2.72
CA ALA A 290 -6.10 39.90 -2.85
C ALA A 290 -5.03 39.97 -1.76
N SER A 291 -3.85 40.48 -2.10
CA SER A 291 -2.76 40.64 -1.15
C SER A 291 -3.06 41.75 -0.14
N PHE A 292 -2.79 41.50 1.13
CA PHE A 292 -2.86 42.49 2.20
C PHE A 292 -1.83 42.18 3.28
N ASN A 293 -1.52 43.19 4.10
CA ASN A 293 -0.67 43.02 5.28
C ASN A 293 -1.52 42.61 6.49
N PHE A 294 -0.97 41.76 7.33
CA PHE A 294 -1.63 41.33 8.56
C PHE A 294 -1.98 42.55 9.42
N PRO A 295 -3.23 42.67 9.92
CA PRO A 295 -3.67 43.85 10.65
C PRO A 295 -2.89 44.02 11.95
N GLU A 296 -2.24 45.17 12.13
CA GLU A 296 -1.38 45.44 13.28
C GLU A 296 -2.14 45.38 14.61
N HIS A 297 -3.37 45.91 14.66
CA HIS A 297 -4.21 45.83 15.86
C HIS A 297 -4.48 44.37 16.30
N ARG A 298 -4.61 43.42 15.36
CA ARG A 298 -4.78 41.99 15.70
C ARG A 298 -3.47 41.40 16.24
N TYR A 299 -2.35 41.76 15.63
CA TYR A 299 -1.03 41.36 16.10
C TYR A 299 -0.77 41.80 17.55
N LEU A 300 -1.07 43.07 17.87
CA LEU A 300 -0.96 43.60 19.23
C LEU A 300 -1.88 42.86 20.21
N GLY A 301 -3.10 42.54 19.80
CA GLY A 301 -4.03 41.76 20.63
C GLY A 301 -3.49 40.38 21.01
N TYR A 302 -2.69 39.72 20.16
CA TYR A 302 -2.08 38.43 20.49
C TYR A 302 -0.97 38.54 21.53
N ILE A 303 -0.22 39.65 21.55
CA ILE A 303 0.78 39.92 22.59
C ILE A 303 0.09 40.01 23.95
N GLU A 304 -1.01 40.77 24.03
CA GLU A 304 -1.78 40.92 25.26
C GLU A 304 -2.43 39.61 25.70
N GLN A 305 -2.96 38.83 24.74
CA GLN A 305 -3.58 37.54 25.02
C GLN A 305 -2.60 36.55 25.65
N ASP A 306 -1.40 36.44 25.09
CA ASP A 306 -0.38 35.52 25.62
C ASP A 306 0.20 35.99 26.94
N LYS A 307 0.36 37.31 27.12
CA LYS A 307 0.74 37.90 28.42
C LYS A 307 -0.29 37.57 29.50
N LYS A 308 -1.59 37.66 29.19
CA LYS A 308 -2.68 37.34 30.14
C LYS A 308 -2.76 35.85 30.49
N ALA A 309 -2.41 34.99 29.53
CA ALA A 309 -2.46 33.54 29.68
C ALA A 309 -1.15 32.92 30.17
N ASP A 310 -0.15 33.74 30.52
CA ASP A 310 1.21 33.33 30.92
C ASP A 310 1.89 32.40 29.89
N ARG A 311 1.79 32.76 28.61
CA ARG A 311 2.40 32.02 27.48
C ARG A 311 3.55 32.81 26.85
N GLN A 312 4.55 32.09 26.35
CA GLN A 312 5.66 32.71 25.62
C GLN A 312 5.20 33.26 24.26
N PHE A 313 5.53 34.52 23.99
CA PHE A 313 5.31 35.19 22.72
C PHE A 313 6.66 35.43 22.02
N ALA A 314 6.80 34.92 20.80
CA ALA A 314 7.99 35.12 19.95
C ALA A 314 7.61 35.24 18.47
N MET A 315 6.36 35.58 18.17
CA MET A 315 5.86 35.72 16.82
C MET A 315 6.15 37.12 16.27
N THR A 316 6.52 37.23 15.00
CA THR A 316 6.75 38.52 14.34
C THR A 316 5.66 38.86 13.32
N ILE A 317 5.34 40.14 13.15
CA ILE A 317 4.40 40.58 12.10
C ILE A 317 4.93 40.28 10.69
N LYS A 318 6.26 40.32 10.51
CA LYS A 318 6.94 39.90 9.29
C LYS A 318 6.61 38.45 8.95
N HIS A 319 6.72 37.56 9.93
CA HIS A 319 6.40 36.15 9.75
C HIS A 319 4.93 35.91 9.38
N LEU A 320 3.99 36.64 10.00
CA LEU A 320 2.56 36.57 9.62
C LEU A 320 2.32 36.97 8.15
N ASN A 321 3.02 37.99 7.66
CA ASN A 321 2.94 38.41 6.26
C ASN A 321 3.56 37.36 5.31
N GLU A 322 4.68 36.74 5.69
CA GLU A 322 5.28 35.62 4.95
C GLU A 322 4.34 34.41 4.89
N LEU A 323 3.65 34.09 5.98
CA LEU A 323 2.66 33.01 6.02
C LEU A 323 1.44 33.33 5.14
N LEU A 324 0.95 34.58 5.14
CA LEU A 324 -0.14 35.01 4.25
C LEU A 324 0.21 34.78 2.78
N GLN A 325 1.42 35.18 2.37
CA GLN A 325 1.93 34.95 1.01
C GLN A 325 2.05 33.45 0.70
N LYS A 326 2.70 32.68 1.58
CA LYS A 326 2.84 31.22 1.44
C LYS A 326 1.49 30.50 1.32
N GLN A 327 0.48 30.97 2.06
CA GLN A 327 -0.89 30.43 2.03
C GLN A 327 -1.78 31.02 0.94
N LYS A 328 -1.25 31.88 0.05
CA LYS A 328 -2.01 32.55 -1.02
C LYS A 328 -3.21 33.34 -0.50
N TYR A 329 -3.09 33.88 0.72
CA TYR A 329 -4.15 34.62 1.41
C TYR A 329 -5.43 33.79 1.62
N LEU A 330 -5.28 32.48 1.78
CA LEU A 330 -6.37 31.55 2.08
C LEU A 330 -6.30 31.04 3.51
N CYS A 331 -7.46 30.79 4.11
CA CYS A 331 -7.56 30.13 5.40
C CYS A 331 -6.94 28.72 5.34
N GLY A 332 -5.97 28.42 6.20
CA GLY A 332 -5.28 27.13 6.27
C GLY A 332 -6.14 25.95 6.76
N LEU A 333 -7.43 26.20 7.06
CA LEU A 333 -8.40 25.21 7.53
C LEU A 333 -9.55 24.98 6.54
N CYS A 334 -10.16 26.05 6.00
CA CYS A 334 -11.32 25.93 5.11
C CYS A 334 -11.09 26.49 3.69
N TYR A 335 -9.92 27.06 3.42
CA TYR A 335 -9.55 27.67 2.13
C TYR A 335 -10.45 28.84 1.67
N CYS A 336 -11.26 29.44 2.54
CA CYS A 336 -11.92 30.70 2.18
C CYS A 336 -10.88 31.80 1.96
N GLN A 337 -11.18 32.72 1.05
CA GLN A 337 -10.38 33.92 0.85
C GLN A 337 -10.39 34.76 2.11
N LEU A 338 -9.19 35.19 2.54
CA LEU A 338 -9.03 36.02 3.72
C LEU A 338 -9.11 37.48 3.33
N SER A 339 -9.57 38.29 4.27
CA SER A 339 -9.53 39.74 4.23
C SER A 339 -8.92 40.25 5.53
N VAL A 340 -8.62 41.55 5.58
CA VAL A 340 -8.11 42.27 6.76
C VAL A 340 -9.03 42.04 7.98
N GLU A 341 -10.34 41.95 7.77
CA GLU A 341 -11.33 41.77 8.82
C GLU A 341 -11.45 40.32 9.28
N ALA A 342 -11.24 39.36 8.38
CA ALA A 342 -11.50 37.95 8.63
C ALA A 342 -10.27 37.12 9.00
N VAL A 343 -9.06 37.66 8.86
CA VAL A 343 -7.80 36.97 9.14
C VAL A 343 -7.56 36.78 10.64
N SER A 344 -6.90 35.67 11.00
CA SER A 344 -6.43 35.39 12.36
C SER A 344 -5.18 34.51 12.34
N ALA A 345 -4.37 34.62 13.39
CA ALA A 345 -3.27 33.70 13.70
C ALA A 345 -3.80 32.59 14.61
N ASP A 346 -3.70 31.34 14.16
CA ASP A 346 -4.21 30.17 14.88
C ASP A 346 -3.06 29.28 15.35
N HIS A 347 -3.10 28.84 16.60
CA HIS A 347 -2.06 27.98 17.16
C HIS A 347 -2.07 26.59 16.54
N ILE A 348 -0.93 26.11 16.03
CA ILE A 348 -0.80 24.72 15.57
C ILE A 348 -0.89 23.78 16.78
N ASN A 349 -0.17 24.12 17.85
CA ASN A 349 -0.22 23.47 19.16
C ASN A 349 -0.75 24.46 20.21
N ASN A 350 -1.94 24.16 20.75
CA ASN A 350 -2.61 24.98 21.75
C ASN A 350 -1.89 25.07 23.10
N LYS A 351 -0.90 24.18 23.33
CA LYS A 351 -0.05 24.20 24.54
C LYS A 351 1.08 25.23 24.46
N LEU A 352 1.37 25.75 23.27
CA LEU A 352 2.42 26.74 23.03
C LEU A 352 1.76 28.09 22.71
N GLY A 353 2.45 29.19 23.05
CA GLY A 353 2.01 30.54 22.67
C GLY A 353 2.25 30.86 21.20
N HIS A 354 2.08 32.13 20.84
CA HIS A 354 2.36 32.61 19.49
C HIS A 354 3.86 32.70 19.25
N GLN A 355 4.38 31.75 18.48
CA GLN A 355 5.78 31.65 18.06
C GLN A 355 5.80 31.37 16.55
N ASP A 356 6.76 31.89 15.79
CA ASP A 356 6.79 31.76 14.32
C ASP A 356 6.64 30.29 13.83
N GLY A 357 7.19 29.30 14.55
CA GLY A 357 7.01 27.87 14.22
C GLY A 357 5.65 27.25 14.55
N ASN A 358 4.76 27.96 15.25
CA ASN A 358 3.53 27.43 15.84
C ASN A 358 2.25 28.08 15.29
N ILE A 359 2.32 28.78 14.15
CA ILE A 359 1.18 29.54 13.62
C ILE A 359 0.69 29.00 12.29
N LEU A 360 -0.63 28.92 12.17
CA LEU A 360 -1.35 28.74 10.92
C LEU A 360 -2.24 29.96 10.68
N ILE A 361 -2.18 30.57 9.50
CA ILE A 361 -3.13 31.63 9.19
C ILE A 361 -4.50 31.01 8.92
N SER A 362 -5.52 31.44 9.63
CA SER A 362 -6.89 30.94 9.47
C SER A 362 -7.91 32.08 9.50
N CYS A 363 -9.13 31.82 9.05
CA CYS A 363 -10.20 32.80 9.25
C CYS A 363 -10.70 32.75 10.69
N THR A 364 -11.13 33.89 11.23
CA THR A 364 -11.68 34.03 12.59
C THR A 364 -12.75 32.99 12.89
N LYS A 365 -13.65 32.70 11.94
CA LYS A 365 -14.68 31.66 12.06
C LYS A 365 -14.10 30.26 12.31
N CYS A 366 -12.97 29.92 11.67
CA CYS A 366 -12.33 28.62 11.88
C CYS A 366 -11.55 28.58 13.19
N ASN A 367 -10.80 29.63 13.51
CA ASN A 367 -10.08 29.74 14.79
C ASN A 367 -11.05 29.60 15.99
N CYS A 368 -12.11 30.40 16.02
CA CYS A 368 -13.13 30.35 17.07
C CYS A 368 -13.84 29.00 17.15
N ALA A 369 -14.07 28.33 16.01
CA ALA A 369 -14.73 27.03 15.98
C ALA A 369 -13.79 25.88 16.36
N ARG A 370 -12.48 26.02 16.11
CA ARG A 370 -11.47 25.01 16.47
C ARG A 370 -11.26 24.96 17.97
N LYS A 371 -11.25 26.12 18.64
CA LYS A 371 -10.96 26.24 20.08
C LYS A 371 -9.66 25.47 20.42
N ASP A 372 -9.74 24.54 21.35
CA ASP A 372 -8.67 23.68 21.83
C ASP A 372 -8.52 22.38 21.01
N MET A 373 -9.39 22.12 20.03
CA MET A 373 -9.33 20.92 19.20
C MET A 373 -8.03 20.85 18.40
N ASN A 374 -7.42 19.67 18.38
CA ASN A 374 -6.23 19.42 17.57
C ASN A 374 -6.50 19.74 16.08
N LEU A 375 -5.53 20.40 15.44
CA LEU A 375 -5.61 20.83 14.05
C LEU A 375 -6.04 19.71 13.08
N LYS A 376 -5.50 18.49 13.26
CA LYS A 376 -5.79 17.33 12.41
C LYS A 376 -7.24 16.87 12.58
N ALA A 377 -7.71 16.81 13.83
CA ALA A 377 -9.09 16.44 14.14
C ALA A 377 -10.09 17.47 13.59
N PHE A 378 -9.79 18.77 13.72
CA PHE A 378 -10.67 19.82 13.21
C PHE A 378 -10.75 19.86 11.68
N ARG A 379 -9.62 19.64 11.00
CA ARG A 379 -9.60 19.47 9.53
C ARG A 379 -10.48 18.29 9.10
N PHE A 380 -10.38 17.17 9.80
CA PHE A 380 -11.23 16.01 9.55
C PHE A 380 -12.71 16.31 9.79
N GLN A 381 -13.06 17.00 10.89
CA GLN A 381 -14.43 17.43 11.16
C GLN A 381 -14.98 18.37 10.08
N LYS A 382 -14.17 19.31 9.59
CA LYS A 382 -14.56 20.21 8.49
C LYS A 382 -14.82 19.46 7.19
N LEU A 383 -13.98 18.49 6.87
CA LEU A 383 -14.22 17.56 5.77
C LEU A 383 -15.58 16.86 5.95
N LEU A 384 -15.83 16.25 7.10
CA LEU A 384 -17.11 15.58 7.40
C LEU A 384 -18.33 16.52 7.28
N ARG A 385 -18.24 17.76 7.75
CA ARG A 385 -19.36 18.73 7.62
C ARG A 385 -19.67 19.11 6.18
N VAL A 386 -18.66 19.14 5.30
CA VAL A 386 -18.89 19.34 3.85
C VAL A 386 -19.65 18.15 3.27
N LEU A 387 -19.40 16.94 3.76
CA LEU A 387 -20.16 15.75 3.36
C LEU A 387 -21.62 15.86 3.80
N ILE A 388 -21.85 16.14 5.07
CA ILE A 388 -23.21 16.19 5.63
C ILE A 388 -24.07 17.22 4.89
N LYS A 389 -23.53 18.41 4.58
CA LYS A 389 -24.26 19.46 3.84
C LYS A 389 -24.50 19.17 2.35
N THR A 390 -23.86 18.15 1.78
CA THR A 390 -24.06 17.79 0.37
C THR A 390 -25.09 16.66 0.21
N TYR A 391 -25.43 15.99 1.32
CA TYR A 391 -26.30 14.81 1.35
C TYR A 391 -27.63 15.03 2.08
N TYR A 392 -27.81 16.20 2.68
CA TYR A 392 -29.05 16.76 3.20
C TYR A 392 -29.19 18.17 2.68
#